data_AF-A0A953Z6F2-F1
#
_entry.id   AF-A0A953Z6F2-F1
#
_cell.length_a   1.000
_cell.length_b   1.000
_cell.length_c   1.000
_cell.angle_alpha   90.00
_cell.angle_beta   90.00
_cell.angle_gamma   90.00
#
_symmetry.space_group_name_H-M   'P 1'
#
loop_
_entity.id
_entity.type
_entity.pdbx_description
1 polymer ?
#
loop_
_entity_poly.entity_id
_entity_poly.type
_entity_poly.pdbx_seq_one_letter_code
_entity_poly.pdbx_strand_id
1 'polypeptide(L)'
;VPHLLARLSHPDLELRAKAAEALGEIGADSALPALRALFDDETQELDVRVRAAYALALAARDDAARAWLVEQRDTGRYHAATIDELLSRIPAEPR
;
A
#
# COMPACT_ATOMS: atom_id res chain seq x y z
N VAL A 1 16.29 1.21 3.53
CA VAL A 1 15.09 2.08 3.71
C VAL A 1 15.19 3.42 2.96
N PRO A 2 16.23 4.27 3.12
CA PRO A 2 16.26 5.61 2.50
C PRO A 2 16.14 5.62 0.97
N HIS A 3 16.79 4.65 0.30
CA HIS A 3 16.70 4.51 -1.16
C HIS A 3 15.28 4.19 -1.66
N LEU A 4 14.49 3.43 -0.89
CA LEU A 4 13.11 3.10 -1.26
C LEU A 4 12.18 4.28 -1.04
N LEU A 5 12.38 5.07 0.02
CA LEU A 5 11.64 6.31 0.24
C LEU A 5 11.79 7.28 -0.93
N ALA A 6 13.01 7.42 -1.46
CA ALA A 6 13.25 8.25 -2.64
C ALA A 6 12.53 7.75 -3.90
N ARG A 7 12.13 6.46 -3.97
CA ARG A 7 11.40 5.90 -5.11
C ARG A 7 9.88 6.10 -5.03
N LEU A 8 9.35 6.54 -3.90
CA LEU A 8 7.93 6.90 -3.77
C LEU A 8 7.53 8.13 -4.59
N SER A 9 8.49 8.91 -5.08
CA SER A 9 8.25 10.06 -5.96
C SER A 9 8.81 9.84 -7.37
N HIS A 10 9.10 8.59 -7.74
CA HIS A 10 9.63 8.28 -9.06
C HIS A 10 8.58 8.55 -10.15
N PRO A 11 8.94 9.07 -11.34
CA PRO A 11 7.98 9.33 -12.42
C PRO A 11 7.24 8.07 -12.88
N ASP A 12 7.93 6.93 -12.88
CA ASP A 12 7.36 5.62 -13.18
C ASP A 12 6.44 5.12 -12.05
N LEU A 13 5.18 4.88 -12.38
CA LEU A 13 4.12 4.39 -11.50
C LEU A 13 4.47 3.04 -10.87
N GLU A 14 5.02 2.13 -11.66
CA GLU A 14 5.33 0.76 -11.24
C GLU A 14 6.45 0.78 -10.19
N LEU A 15 7.44 1.67 -10.38
CA LEU A 15 8.50 1.88 -9.40
C LEU A 15 7.99 2.51 -8.11
N ARG A 16 7.00 3.41 -8.16
CA ARG A 16 6.35 3.93 -6.94
C ARG A 16 5.63 2.83 -6.18
N ALA A 17 4.82 2.03 -6.88
CA ALA A 17 4.08 0.92 -6.28
C ALA A 17 5.02 -0.12 -5.66
N LYS A 18 6.04 -0.57 -6.40
CA LYS A 18 7.05 -1.52 -5.89
C LYS A 18 7.81 -0.97 -4.68
N ALA A 19 8.12 0.32 -4.67
CA ALA A 19 8.76 0.94 -3.53
C ALA A 19 7.84 0.95 -2.29
N ALA A 20 6.56 1.27 -2.47
CA ALA A 20 5.57 1.22 -1.38
C ALA A 20 5.43 -0.20 -0.81
N GLU A 21 5.27 -1.22 -1.67
CA GLU A 21 5.23 -2.62 -1.26
C GLU A 21 6.46 -3.00 -0.44
N ALA A 22 7.66 -2.77 -0.98
CA ALA A 22 8.89 -3.17 -0.34
C ALA A 22 9.04 -2.51 1.04
N LEU A 23 8.62 -1.26 1.18
CA LEU A 23 8.62 -0.57 2.49
C LEU A 23 7.65 -1.21 3.48
N GLY A 24 6.48 -1.65 3.00
CA GLY A 24 5.50 -2.39 3.81
C GLY A 24 6.01 -3.76 4.26
N GLU A 25 6.59 -4.53 3.35
CA GLU A 25 7.14 -5.86 3.63
C GLU A 25 8.35 -5.80 4.57
N ILE A 26 9.17 -4.75 4.47
CA ILE A 26 10.27 -4.50 5.42
C ILE A 26 9.74 -4.16 6.81
N GLY A 27 8.52 -3.61 6.92
CA GLY A 27 7.94 -3.17 8.19
C GLY A 27 8.70 -1.97 8.79
N ALA A 28 9.23 -1.08 7.95
CA ALA A 28 10.01 0.05 8.44
C ALA A 28 9.09 1.17 8.95
N ASP A 29 9.03 1.37 10.27
CA ASP A 29 8.24 2.45 10.90
C ASP A 29 8.54 3.85 10.32
N SER A 30 9.81 4.09 9.97
CA SER A 30 10.24 5.34 9.33
C SER A 30 9.58 5.62 7.97
N ALA A 31 8.95 4.61 7.35
CA ALA A 31 8.25 4.74 6.08
C ALA A 31 6.76 5.03 6.23
N LEU A 32 6.19 4.84 7.42
CA LEU A 32 4.75 5.01 7.66
C LEU A 32 4.24 6.41 7.27
N PRO A 33 4.92 7.52 7.60
CA PRO A 33 4.43 8.84 7.20
C PRO A 33 4.39 9.02 5.67
N ALA A 34 5.38 8.48 4.96
CA ALA A 34 5.46 8.58 3.51
C ALA A 34 4.43 7.69 2.80
N LEU A 35 4.22 6.47 3.30
CA LEU A 35 3.17 5.57 2.82
C LEU A 35 1.78 6.17 3.07
N ARG A 36 1.57 6.82 4.22
CA ARG A 36 0.31 7.51 4.54
C ARG A 36 0.04 8.67 3.59
N ALA A 37 1.04 9.52 3.34
CA ALA A 37 0.92 10.60 2.37
C ALA A 37 0.58 10.08 0.97
N LEU A 38 1.19 8.97 0.53
CA LEU A 38 0.92 8.38 -0.78
C LEU A 38 -0.48 7.76 -0.88
N PHE A 39 -0.98 7.20 0.22
CA PHE A 39 -2.34 6.66 0.32
C PHE A 39 -3.42 7.77 0.25
N ASP A 40 -3.20 8.86 0.99
CA ASP A 40 -4.12 10.00 1.08
C ASP A 40 -4.07 10.94 -0.14
N ASP A 41 -3.02 10.84 -0.98
CA ASP A 41 -2.87 11.65 -2.20
C ASP A 41 -3.79 11.14 -3.33
N GLU A 42 -4.93 11.80 -3.51
CA GLU A 42 -5.89 11.48 -4.57
C GLU A 42 -5.37 11.73 -5.99
N THR A 43 -4.27 12.48 -6.15
CA THR A 43 -3.63 12.69 -7.45
C THR A 43 -2.76 11.51 -7.88
N GLN A 44 -2.47 10.57 -6.97
CA GLN A 44 -1.79 9.33 -7.32
C GLN A 44 -2.71 8.38 -8.06
N GLU A 45 -2.10 7.63 -8.97
CA GLU A 45 -2.74 6.51 -9.63
C GLU A 45 -3.24 5.49 -8.62
N LEU A 46 -4.39 4.89 -8.91
CA LEU A 46 -5.05 3.97 -7.99
C LEU A 46 -4.15 2.80 -7.60
N ASP A 47 -3.36 2.27 -8.54
CA ASP A 47 -2.36 1.22 -8.33
C ASP A 47 -1.36 1.57 -7.22
N VAL A 48 -0.87 2.81 -7.23
CA VAL A 48 0.09 3.31 -6.24
C VAL A 48 -0.60 3.43 -4.89
N ARG A 49 -1.83 3.94 -4.85
CA ARG A 49 -2.63 4.07 -3.62
C ARG A 49 -3.00 2.72 -3.02
N VAL A 50 -3.36 1.73 -3.86
CA VAL A 50 -3.59 0.33 -3.46
C VAL A 50 -2.36 -0.27 -2.83
N ARG A 51 -1.19 -0.03 -3.43
CA ARG A 51 0.06 -0.56 -2.88
C ARG A 51 0.49 0.13 -1.60
N ALA A 52 0.23 1.43 -1.47
CA ALA A 52 0.42 2.18 -0.23
C ALA A 52 -0.50 1.68 0.90
N ALA A 53 -1.79 1.48 0.61
CA ALA A 53 -2.77 0.94 1.56
C ALA A 53 -2.36 -0.46 2.05
N TYR A 54 -1.95 -1.33 1.12
CA TYR A 54 -1.41 -2.65 1.45
C TYR A 54 -0.18 -2.55 2.35
N ALA A 55 0.77 -1.67 2.00
CA ALA A 55 1.99 -1.49 2.78
C ALA A 55 1.70 -0.97 4.20
N LEU A 56 0.75 -0.04 4.37
CA LEU A 56 0.31 0.46 5.68
C LEU A 56 -0.38 -0.63 6.51
N ALA A 57 -1.31 -1.37 5.89
CA ALA A 57 -2.00 -2.46 6.55
C ALA A 57 -1.04 -3.60 6.95
N LEU A 58 0.03 -3.82 6.19
CA LEU A 58 1.04 -4.82 6.52
C LEU A 58 2.01 -4.34 7.63
N ALA A 59 2.58 -3.14 7.47
CA ALA A 59 3.62 -2.62 8.36
C ALA A 59 3.07 -2.11 9.69
N ALA A 60 2.00 -1.31 9.66
CA ALA A 60 1.41 -0.69 10.85
C ALA A 60 0.18 -1.44 11.37
N ARG A 61 -0.30 -2.47 10.64
CA ARG A 61 -1.61 -3.09 10.92
C ARG A 61 -2.72 -2.05 10.94
N ASP A 62 -2.68 -1.12 10.00
CA ASP A 62 -3.69 -0.07 9.84
C ASP A 62 -4.98 -0.70 9.29
N ASP A 63 -5.96 -0.89 10.18
CA ASP A 63 -7.27 -1.47 9.85
C ASP A 63 -8.06 -0.59 8.87
N ALA A 64 -7.87 0.72 8.89
CA ALA A 64 -8.54 1.62 7.94
C ALA A 64 -7.97 1.41 6.53
N ALA A 65 -6.64 1.24 6.41
CA ALA A 65 -6.02 0.90 5.13
C ALA A 65 -6.48 -0.48 4.62
N ARG A 66 -6.62 -1.46 5.52
CA ARG A 66 -7.19 -2.79 5.19
C ARG A 66 -8.65 -2.69 4.73
N ALA A 67 -9.49 -1.94 5.45
CA ALA A 67 -10.90 -1.75 5.11
C ALA A 67 -11.05 -1.08 3.74
N TRP A 68 -10.23 -0.07 3.46
CA TRP A 68 -10.20 0.61 2.16
C TRP A 68 -9.81 -0.35 1.03
N LEU A 69 -8.87 -1.28 1.24
CA LEU A 69 -8.55 -2.32 0.25
C LEU A 69 -9.76 -3.22 -0.02
N VAL A 70 -10.46 -3.67 1.03
CA VAL A 70 -11.69 -4.48 0.89
C VAL A 70 -12.74 -3.73 0.09
N GLU A 71 -12.90 -2.42 0.31
CA GLU A 71 -13.79 -1.59 -0.51
C GLU A 71 -13.34 -1.60 -1.97
N GLN A 72 -12.05 -1.40 -2.26
CA GLN A 72 -11.56 -1.33 -3.63
C GLN A 72 -11.79 -2.62 -4.42
N ARG A 73 -11.82 -3.78 -3.76
CA ARG A 73 -12.17 -5.08 -4.36
C ARG A 73 -13.49 -5.01 -5.14
N ASP A 74 -14.47 -4.28 -4.60
CA ASP A 74 -15.85 -4.26 -5.11
C ASP A 74 -16.11 -3.07 -6.04
N THR A 75 -15.15 -2.14 -6.18
CA THR A 75 -15.31 -0.92 -7.01
C THR A 75 -15.15 -1.16 -8.51
N GLY A 76 -14.61 -2.30 -8.92
CA GLY A 76 -14.30 -2.62 -10.32
C GLY A 76 -13.14 -1.83 -10.93
N ARG A 77 -12.51 -0.93 -10.17
CA ARG A 77 -11.33 -0.15 -10.62
C ARG A 77 -10.03 -0.95 -10.58
N TYR A 78 -10.02 -2.04 -9.81
CA TYR A 78 -8.94 -3.02 -9.74
C TYR A 78 -9.50 -4.41 -10.02
N HIS A 79 -8.66 -5.32 -10.52
CA HIS A 79 -9.02 -6.73 -10.54
C HIS A 79 -9.17 -7.25 -9.10
N ALA A 80 -10.36 -7.77 -8.78
CA ALA A 80 -10.65 -8.32 -7.45
C ALA A 80 -9.60 -9.35 -7.01
N ALA A 81 -9.15 -10.22 -7.92
CA ALA A 81 -8.10 -11.21 -7.66
C ALA A 81 -6.79 -10.59 -7.16
N THR A 82 -6.41 -9.41 -7.66
CA THR A 82 -5.21 -8.70 -7.19
C THR A 82 -5.40 -8.18 -5.78
N ILE A 83 -6.56 -7.59 -5.48
CA ILE A 83 -6.87 -7.12 -4.13
C ILE A 83 -6.93 -8.29 -3.14
N ASP A 84 -7.53 -9.42 -3.55
CA ASP A 84 -7.59 -10.64 -2.75
C ASP A 84 -6.20 -11.21 -2.46
N GLU A 85 -5.31 -11.22 -3.46
CA GLU A 85 -3.91 -11.62 -3.28
C GLU A 85 -3.21 -10.73 -2.25
N LEU A 86 -3.35 -9.41 -2.35
CA LEU A 86 -2.79 -8.46 -1.40
C LEU A 86 -3.35 -8.70 0.01
N LEU A 87 -4.66 -8.83 0.16
CA LEU A 87 -5.31 -9.09 1.45
C LEU A 87 -4.88 -10.42 2.07
N SER A 88 -4.58 -11.44 1.26
CA SER A 88 -4.13 -12.76 1.75
C SER A 88 -2.76 -12.71 2.44
N ARG A 89 -1.93 -11.74 2.07
CA ARG A 89 -0.59 -11.53 2.66
C ARG A 89 -0.65 -10.71 3.94
N ILE A 90 -1.73 -9.96 4.18
CA ILE A 90 -1.96 -9.23 5.43
C ILE A 90 -2.54 -10.22 6.46
N PRO A 91 -1.81 -10.55 7.54
CA PRO A 91 -2.32 -11.44 8.58
C PRO A 91 -3.62 -10.87 9.16
N ALA A 92 -4.64 -11.73 9.31
CA ALA A 92 -6.00 -11.29 9.64
C ALA A 92 -6.10 -10.54 10.98
N GLU A 93 -5.28 -10.87 11.98
CA GLU A 93 -5.12 -10.15 13.25
C GLU A 93 -3.81 -10.57 13.96
N PRO A 94 -3.21 -9.73 14.82
CA PRO A 94 -2.38 -10.21 15.92
C PRO A 94 -3.27 -10.73 17.06
N ARG A 95 -3.02 -11.96 17.52
CA ARG A 95 -3.59 -12.48 18.78
C ARG A 95 -3.20 -11.63 19.98
#